data_AF-H0US83-F1
#
_entry.id   AF-H0US83-F1
#
_cell.length_a   1.000
_cell.length_b   1.000
_cell.length_c   1.000
_cell.angle_alpha   90.00
_cell.angle_beta   90.00
_cell.angle_gamma   90.00
#
_symmetry.space_group_name_H-M   'P 1'
#
loop_
_entity.id
_entity.type
_entity.pdbx_description
1 polymer ?
#
loop_
_entity_poly.entity_id
_entity_poly.type
_entity_poly.pdbx_seq_one_letter_code
_entity_poly.pdbx_strand_id
1 'polypeptide(L)'
;MFIVALTGDVGAGKSTFMSILSEMGARTASADLIVKGLWGRREVRSAFISRWGDVPTKPDGSIDAAAVSRRVFSDAEEYRFLCSVLHPLTWDALRSTVTDDGVWVLEVPLLFESEVPHWVDGTVYIRSPRDIRALRVAARGWDDQELPARERWLLDADVKSRMADWVLDNGGTLEDLEAAARELYGELKLLSSVLLGNLTFGSMGEAEEFARVMVERRIAACCRLTPVSSVYRWEGVVCHEGEVEVTFKTIEDRLVDLDEILKSHSYDLPALMLQRPYKMSLKLRRWVVESCSP
;
A
#
# COMPACT_ATOMS: atom_id res chain seq x y z
N MET A 1 2.33 0.02 -9.04
CA MET A 1 2.31 -0.57 -7.69
C MET A 1 1.22 0.08 -6.85
N PHE A 2 0.58 -0.68 -5.95
CA PHE A 2 -0.35 -0.16 -4.94
C PHE A 2 -0.05 -0.85 -3.62
N ILE A 3 0.35 -0.08 -2.61
CA ILE A 3 0.96 -0.62 -1.39
C ILE A 3 0.06 -0.34 -0.20
N VAL A 4 -0.33 -1.40 0.50
CA VAL A 4 -1.18 -1.33 1.68
C VAL A 4 -0.42 -1.85 2.88
N ALA A 5 -0.47 -1.13 4.00
CA ALA A 5 0.08 -1.61 5.25
C ALA A 5 -1.03 -2.25 6.10
N LEU A 6 -0.80 -3.48 6.54
CA LEU A 6 -1.70 -4.26 7.36
C LEU A 6 -1.23 -4.25 8.82
N THR A 7 -2.13 -3.88 9.73
CA THR A 7 -1.96 -4.08 11.16
C THR A 7 -3.24 -4.65 11.77
N GLY A 8 -3.27 -4.80 13.09
CA GLY A 8 -4.38 -5.43 13.77
C GLY A 8 -4.02 -5.90 15.17
N ASP A 9 -5.04 -6.23 15.95
CA ASP A 9 -4.85 -6.68 17.32
C ASP A 9 -3.96 -7.95 17.39
N VAL A 10 -3.31 -8.12 18.54
CA VAL A 10 -2.58 -9.35 18.85
C VAL A 10 -3.59 -10.51 18.86
N GLY A 11 -3.33 -11.56 18.08
CA GLY A 11 -4.26 -12.68 17.93
C GLY A 11 -5.44 -12.44 16.95
N ALA A 12 -5.48 -11.31 16.23
CA ALA A 12 -6.57 -11.00 15.30
C ALA A 12 -6.56 -11.79 13.97
N GLY A 13 -5.63 -12.73 13.77
CA GLY A 13 -5.57 -13.54 12.56
C GLY A 13 -4.88 -12.90 11.34
N LYS A 14 -4.08 -11.85 11.55
CA LYS A 14 -3.31 -11.17 10.48
C LYS A 14 -2.51 -12.13 9.58
N SER A 15 -1.77 -13.07 10.17
CA SER A 15 -0.95 -14.01 9.40
C SER A 15 -1.79 -14.94 8.51
N THR A 16 -2.96 -15.38 8.98
CA THR A 16 -3.91 -16.16 8.17
C THR A 16 -4.46 -15.31 7.02
N PHE A 17 -4.85 -14.07 7.31
CA PHE A 17 -5.32 -13.13 6.31
C PHE A 17 -4.27 -12.84 5.23
N MET A 18 -3.00 -12.65 5.64
CA MET A 18 -1.87 -12.50 4.72
C MET A 18 -1.69 -13.72 3.81
N SER A 19 -1.86 -14.94 4.33
CA SER A 19 -1.81 -16.17 3.51
C SER A 19 -2.89 -16.17 2.44
N ILE A 20 -4.14 -15.90 2.83
CA ILE A 20 -5.28 -15.86 1.91
C ILE A 20 -5.04 -14.83 0.80
N LEU A 21 -4.61 -13.61 1.15
CA LEU A 21 -4.29 -12.59 0.16
C LEU A 21 -3.15 -13.02 -0.77
N SER A 22 -2.12 -13.67 -0.23
CA SER A 22 -1.01 -14.19 -1.03
C SER A 22 -1.46 -15.26 -2.03
N GLU A 23 -2.36 -16.16 -1.63
CA GLU A 23 -2.95 -17.18 -2.50
C GLU A 23 -3.79 -16.57 -3.64
N MET A 24 -4.40 -15.41 -3.39
CA MET A 24 -5.11 -14.63 -4.41
C MET A 24 -4.18 -13.80 -5.34
N GLY A 25 -2.88 -13.78 -5.06
CA GLY A 25 -1.87 -13.12 -5.87
C GLY A 25 -1.39 -11.77 -5.34
N ALA A 26 -1.79 -11.36 -4.13
CA ALA A 26 -1.15 -10.22 -3.48
C ALA A 26 0.29 -10.56 -3.12
N ARG A 27 1.21 -9.60 -3.27
CA ARG A 27 2.57 -9.76 -2.75
C ARG A 27 2.61 -9.36 -1.29
N THR A 28 3.27 -10.16 -0.46
CA THR A 28 3.26 -9.97 0.99
C THR A 28 4.66 -9.82 1.55
N ALA A 29 4.80 -8.97 2.58
CA ALA A 29 6.02 -8.89 3.37
C ALA A 29 5.67 -8.66 4.85
N SER A 30 6.52 -9.13 5.76
CA SER A 30 6.31 -9.02 7.21
C SER A 30 7.45 -8.25 7.85
N ALA A 31 7.10 -7.18 8.56
CA ALA A 31 8.04 -6.38 9.35
C ALA A 31 8.77 -7.23 10.39
N ASP A 32 8.08 -8.17 11.03
CA ASP A 32 8.68 -9.05 12.04
C ASP A 32 9.77 -9.95 11.44
N LEU A 33 9.58 -10.43 10.21
CA LEU A 33 10.61 -11.20 9.50
C LEU A 33 11.81 -10.32 9.12
N ILE A 34 11.56 -9.09 8.67
CA ILE A 34 12.62 -8.13 8.35
C ILE A 34 13.44 -7.78 9.59
N VAL A 35 12.78 -7.49 10.72
CA VAL A 35 13.43 -7.14 11.99
C VAL A 35 14.38 -8.24 12.46
N LYS A 36 14.04 -9.53 12.25
CA LYS A 36 14.94 -10.64 12.57
C LYS A 36 16.29 -10.52 11.84
N GLY A 37 16.30 -10.02 10.60
CA GLY A 37 17.51 -9.77 9.82
C GLY A 37 18.26 -8.48 10.21
N LEU A 38 17.59 -7.53 10.88
CA LEU A 38 18.21 -6.25 11.26
C LEU A 38 19.19 -6.37 12.43
N TRP A 39 19.01 -7.34 13.33
CA TRP A 39 19.89 -7.54 14.50
C TRP A 39 21.36 -7.77 14.15
N GLY A 40 21.66 -8.26 12.94
CA GLY A 40 23.03 -8.45 12.45
C GLY A 40 23.69 -7.19 11.90
N ARG A 41 22.95 -6.09 11.71
CA ARG A 41 23.47 -4.88 11.07
C ARG A 41 24.38 -4.09 12.00
N ARG A 42 25.45 -3.54 11.42
CA ARG A 42 26.45 -2.75 12.14
C ARG A 42 25.84 -1.49 12.76
N GLU A 43 24.91 -0.84 12.06
CA GLU A 43 24.26 0.38 12.52
C GLU A 43 23.42 0.11 13.78
N VAL A 44 22.71 -1.02 13.81
CA VAL A 44 21.92 -1.47 14.97
C VAL A 44 22.82 -1.72 16.18
N ARG A 45 23.89 -2.50 16.00
CA ARG A 45 24.88 -2.73 17.07
C ARG A 45 25.47 -1.42 17.60
N SER A 46 25.87 -0.52 16.70
CA SER A 46 26.53 0.74 17.07
C SER A 46 25.59 1.65 17.86
N ALA A 47 24.29 1.68 17.52
CA ALA A 47 23.29 2.42 18.26
C ALA A 47 23.16 1.91 19.70
N PHE A 48 23.06 0.59 19.91
CA PHE A 48 22.98 0.02 21.26
C PHE A 48 24.24 0.27 22.09
N ILE A 49 25.44 0.11 21.51
CA ILE A 49 26.70 0.41 22.21
C ILE A 49 26.75 1.89 22.61
N SER A 50 26.32 2.80 21.73
CA SER A 50 26.30 4.24 22.02
C SER A 50 25.36 4.58 23.19
N ARG A 51 24.26 3.84 23.33
CA ARG A 51 23.25 4.08 24.38
C ARG A 51 23.58 3.40 25.70
N TRP A 52 24.13 2.19 25.66
CA TRP A 52 24.31 1.33 26.84
C TRP A 52 25.76 1.10 27.26
N GLY A 53 26.73 1.54 26.45
CA GLY A 53 28.16 1.24 26.61
C GLY A 53 28.55 -0.16 26.11
N ASP A 54 27.61 -1.11 26.14
CA ASP A 54 27.75 -2.45 25.59
C ASP A 54 26.39 -3.01 25.15
N VAL A 55 26.37 -4.00 24.27
CA VAL A 55 25.16 -4.69 23.81
C VAL A 55 25.21 -6.16 24.23
N PRO A 56 24.13 -6.72 24.82
CA PRO A 56 24.08 -8.15 25.13
C PRO A 56 24.37 -9.00 23.89
N THR A 57 25.32 -9.92 23.99
CA THR A 57 25.68 -10.86 22.92
C THR A 57 25.58 -12.31 23.35
N LYS A 58 25.28 -13.19 22.39
CA LYS A 58 25.44 -14.64 22.51
C LYS A 58 26.93 -15.04 22.47
N PRO A 59 27.29 -16.29 22.82
CA PRO A 59 28.68 -16.76 22.77
C PRO A 59 29.37 -16.65 21.39
N ASP A 60 28.59 -16.65 20.30
CA ASP A 60 29.07 -16.47 18.93
C ASP A 60 29.32 -14.98 18.56
N GLY A 61 29.10 -14.06 19.51
CA GLY A 61 29.26 -12.62 19.32
C GLY A 61 28.05 -11.92 18.68
N SER A 62 27.00 -12.64 18.26
CA SER A 62 25.77 -12.04 17.74
C SER A 62 24.95 -11.37 18.84
N ILE A 63 24.12 -10.38 18.52
CA ILE A 63 23.27 -9.71 19.53
C ILE A 63 22.26 -10.72 20.11
N ASP A 64 22.16 -10.79 21.43
CA ASP A 64 21.13 -11.54 22.13
C ASP A 64 19.82 -10.72 22.17
N ALA A 65 19.02 -10.84 21.11
CA ALA A 65 17.73 -10.17 20.99
C ALA A 65 16.77 -10.45 22.17
N ALA A 66 16.88 -11.61 22.84
CA ALA A 66 16.06 -11.91 24.01
C ALA A 66 16.51 -11.10 25.24
N ALA A 67 17.82 -10.94 25.44
CA ALA A 67 18.35 -10.08 26.49
C ALA A 67 18.03 -8.59 26.23
N VAL A 68 18.18 -8.13 24.99
CA VAL A 68 17.74 -6.78 24.58
C VAL A 68 16.26 -6.59 24.88
N SER A 69 15.41 -7.55 24.47
CA SER A 69 13.96 -7.50 24.70
C SER A 69 13.60 -7.40 26.19
N ARG A 70 14.26 -8.17 27.07
CA ARG A 70 13.99 -8.08 28.52
C ARG A 70 14.26 -6.68 29.08
N ARG A 71 15.34 -6.03 28.61
CA ARG A 71 15.70 -4.67 29.04
C ARG A 71 14.70 -3.64 28.51
N VAL A 72 14.48 -3.62 27.20
CA VAL A 72 13.65 -2.59 26.54
C VAL A 72 12.17 -2.68 26.92
N PHE A 73 11.64 -3.87 27.16
CA PHE A 73 10.24 -4.03 27.59
C PHE A 73 10.04 -3.79 29.10
N SER A 74 11.07 -3.46 29.87
CA SER A 74 10.93 -3.06 31.28
C SER A 74 10.91 -1.55 31.49
N ASP A 75 11.28 -0.76 30.48
CA ASP A 75 11.47 0.69 30.58
C ASP A 75 10.93 1.40 29.33
N ALA A 76 10.08 2.41 29.52
CA ALA A 76 9.42 3.09 28.42
C ALA A 76 10.37 3.97 27.58
N GLU A 77 11.47 4.47 28.15
CA GLU A 77 12.51 5.20 27.42
C GLU A 77 13.34 4.25 26.56
N GLU A 78 13.69 3.08 27.11
CA GLU A 78 14.41 2.04 26.37
C GLU A 78 13.57 1.44 25.23
N TYR A 79 12.26 1.27 25.44
CA TYR A 79 11.33 0.88 24.38
C TYR A 79 11.29 1.91 23.25
N ARG A 80 11.15 3.21 23.58
CA ARG A 80 11.16 4.30 22.60
C ARG A 80 12.50 4.35 21.84
N PHE A 81 13.61 4.16 22.52
CA PHE A 81 14.93 4.09 21.90
C PHE A 81 15.01 2.92 20.90
N LEU A 82 14.61 1.71 21.29
CA LEU A 82 14.57 0.55 20.39
C LEU A 82 13.77 0.85 19.12
N CYS A 83 12.55 1.37 19.27
CA CYS A 83 11.69 1.75 18.16
C CYS A 83 12.35 2.78 17.24
N SER A 84 13.01 3.80 17.80
CA SER A 84 13.70 4.84 17.03
C SER A 84 14.85 4.30 16.15
N VAL A 85 15.49 3.21 16.58
CA VAL A 85 16.56 2.55 15.83
C VAL A 85 15.98 1.62 14.77
N LEU A 86 15.02 0.78 15.14
CA LEU A 86 14.54 -0.29 14.27
C LEU A 86 13.47 0.17 13.27
N HIS A 87 12.59 1.10 13.60
CA HIS A 87 11.48 1.50 12.71
C HIS A 87 11.97 2.06 11.36
N PRO A 88 12.91 3.02 11.29
CA PRO A 88 13.38 3.53 10.01
C PRO A 88 14.03 2.44 9.15
N LEU A 89 14.88 1.60 9.77
CA LEU A 89 15.55 0.50 9.09
C LEU A 89 14.58 -0.57 8.56
N THR A 90 13.49 -0.80 9.30
CA THR A 90 12.43 -1.73 8.91
C THR A 90 11.64 -1.18 7.73
N TRP A 91 11.28 0.11 7.77
CA TRP A 91 10.60 0.76 6.65
C TRP A 91 11.45 0.80 5.37
N ASP A 92 12.75 1.09 5.48
CA ASP A 92 13.66 1.08 4.34
C ASP A 92 13.81 -0.31 3.73
N ALA A 93 13.90 -1.34 4.58
CA ALA A 93 13.97 -2.73 4.12
C ALA A 93 12.65 -3.19 3.47
N LEU A 94 11.50 -2.84 4.06
CA LEU A 94 10.18 -3.09 3.47
C LEU A 94 10.06 -2.42 2.11
N ARG A 95 10.40 -1.13 2.02
CA ARG A 95 10.38 -0.38 0.76
C ARG A 95 11.27 -1.02 -0.31
N SER A 96 12.44 -1.51 0.08
CA SER A 96 13.37 -2.18 -0.85
C SER A 96 12.86 -3.54 -1.33
N THR A 97 11.93 -4.17 -0.60
CA THR A 97 11.29 -5.43 -1.02
C THR A 97 10.21 -5.18 -2.07
N VAL A 98 9.62 -3.99 -2.11
CA VAL A 98 8.60 -3.62 -3.09
C VAL A 98 9.26 -3.25 -4.42
N THR A 99 9.37 -4.23 -5.32
CA THR A 99 10.03 -4.06 -6.63
C THR A 99 9.08 -4.11 -7.82
N ASP A 100 7.98 -4.85 -7.70
CA ASP A 100 7.15 -5.23 -8.85
C ASP A 100 5.78 -4.57 -8.82
N ASP A 101 5.21 -4.34 -10.01
CA ASP A 101 3.83 -3.86 -10.17
C ASP A 101 2.78 -4.84 -9.65
N GLY A 102 1.73 -4.30 -9.04
CA GLY A 102 0.60 -5.03 -8.45
C GLY A 102 0.27 -4.54 -7.05
N VAL A 103 -0.53 -5.33 -6.33
CA VAL A 103 -0.95 -5.06 -4.95
C VAL A 103 0.07 -5.66 -3.98
N TRP A 104 0.62 -4.82 -3.12
CA TRP A 104 1.50 -5.22 -2.02
C TRP A 104 0.81 -5.03 -0.68
N VAL A 105 0.96 -6.00 0.21
CA VAL A 105 0.42 -5.95 1.57
C VAL A 105 1.56 -6.18 2.56
N LEU A 106 1.82 -5.19 3.40
CA LEU A 106 2.93 -5.18 4.34
C LEU A 106 2.40 -5.35 5.76
N GLU A 107 2.65 -6.47 6.41
CA GLU A 107 2.29 -6.66 7.81
C GLU A 107 3.25 -5.87 8.71
N VAL A 108 2.72 -4.87 9.42
CA VAL A 108 3.46 -4.00 10.33
C VAL A 108 2.71 -3.92 11.67
N PRO A 109 3.12 -4.68 12.70
CA PRO A 109 2.42 -4.72 13.98
C PRO A 109 2.27 -3.35 14.67
N LEU A 110 3.31 -2.52 14.60
CA LEU A 110 3.38 -1.19 15.18
C LEU A 110 3.13 -0.08 14.14
N LEU A 111 2.19 -0.31 13.22
CA LEU A 111 1.97 0.57 12.06
C LEU A 111 1.67 2.01 12.47
N PHE A 112 0.69 2.21 13.36
CA PHE A 112 0.21 3.54 13.73
C PHE A 112 1.09 4.19 14.80
N GLU A 113 1.83 3.38 15.55
CA GLU A 113 2.84 3.79 16.52
C GLU A 113 4.12 4.32 15.85
N SER A 114 4.38 3.95 14.60
CA SER A 114 5.65 4.22 13.90
C SER A 114 5.58 5.27 12.79
N GLU A 115 4.47 6.01 12.70
CA GLU A 115 4.10 6.92 11.60
C GLU A 115 4.07 6.20 10.24
N VAL A 116 2.93 6.28 9.55
CA VAL A 116 2.76 5.59 8.26
C VAL A 116 3.53 6.35 7.17
N PRO A 117 4.49 5.72 6.47
CA PRO A 117 5.26 6.41 5.45
C PRO A 117 4.40 6.88 4.27
N HIS A 118 4.74 8.02 3.69
CA HIS A 118 4.03 8.60 2.54
C HIS A 118 3.93 7.68 1.30
N TRP A 119 4.82 6.71 1.16
CA TRP A 119 4.82 5.76 0.04
C TRP A 119 3.82 4.61 0.22
N VAL A 120 3.24 4.44 1.41
CA VAL A 120 2.10 3.54 1.64
C VAL A 120 0.82 4.22 1.14
N ASP A 121 0.03 3.53 0.31
CA ASP A 121 -1.18 4.06 -0.33
C ASP A 121 -2.44 3.93 0.52
N GLY A 122 -2.46 3.00 1.47
CA GLY A 122 -3.52 2.90 2.46
C GLY A 122 -3.21 1.89 3.55
N THR A 123 -4.11 1.79 4.51
CA THR A 123 -3.91 1.04 5.74
C THR A 123 -5.11 0.16 6.08
N VAL A 124 -4.84 -1.09 6.44
CA VAL A 124 -5.86 -2.07 6.83
C VAL A 124 -5.64 -2.43 8.29
N TYR A 125 -6.71 -2.38 9.07
CA TYR A 125 -6.71 -2.79 10.47
C TYR A 125 -7.65 -3.98 10.68
N ILE A 126 -7.09 -5.10 11.13
CA ILE A 126 -7.88 -6.29 11.51
C ILE A 126 -8.09 -6.29 13.01
N ARG A 127 -9.35 -6.29 13.44
CA ARG A 127 -9.74 -6.43 14.84
C ARG A 127 -10.48 -7.74 15.06
N SER A 128 -10.52 -8.17 16.32
CA SER A 128 -11.25 -9.37 16.74
C SER A 128 -11.64 -9.25 18.22
N PRO A 129 -12.81 -9.78 18.63
CA PRO A 129 -13.22 -9.80 20.03
C PRO A 129 -12.13 -10.36 20.96
N ARG A 130 -11.97 -9.75 22.14
CA ARG A 130 -10.86 -10.05 23.06
C ARG A 130 -10.86 -11.52 23.52
N ASP A 131 -12.03 -12.06 23.79
CA ASP A 131 -12.25 -13.46 24.15
C ASP A 131 -11.78 -14.41 23.05
N ILE A 132 -12.12 -14.13 21.80
CA ILE A 132 -11.66 -14.89 20.63
C ILE A 132 -10.13 -14.79 20.48
N ARG A 133 -9.56 -13.60 20.64
CA ARG A 133 -8.10 -13.39 20.57
C ARG A 133 -7.38 -14.15 21.67
N ALA A 134 -7.90 -14.14 22.90
CA ALA A 134 -7.36 -14.89 24.04
C ALA A 134 -7.32 -16.40 23.74
N LEU A 135 -8.41 -16.97 23.22
CA LEU A 135 -8.45 -18.38 22.81
C LEU A 135 -7.40 -18.70 21.72
N ARG A 136 -7.26 -17.82 20.72
CA ARG A 136 -6.30 -17.99 19.62
C ARG A 136 -4.84 -17.95 20.07
N VAL A 137 -4.49 -17.08 21.03
CA VAL A 137 -3.11 -17.01 21.55
C VAL A 137 -2.82 -18.11 22.56
N ALA A 138 -3.81 -18.50 23.38
CA ALA A 138 -3.68 -19.65 24.29
C ALA A 138 -3.40 -20.94 23.51
N ALA A 139 -4.06 -21.14 22.36
CA ALA A 139 -3.78 -22.26 21.45
C ALA A 139 -2.34 -22.26 20.88
N ARG A 140 -1.62 -21.12 20.96
CA ARG A 140 -0.20 -20.98 20.58
C ARG A 140 0.75 -21.16 21.77
N GLY A 141 0.23 -21.55 22.93
CA GLY A 141 1.01 -21.77 24.16
C GLY A 141 1.28 -20.51 24.98
N TRP A 142 0.57 -19.40 24.71
CA TRP A 142 0.68 -18.19 25.52
C TRP A 142 -0.06 -18.37 26.84
N ASP A 143 0.51 -17.82 27.92
CA ASP A 143 -0.21 -17.71 29.18
C ASP A 143 -1.22 -16.53 29.16
N ASP A 144 -2.08 -16.48 30.18
CA ASP A 144 -3.13 -15.44 30.29
C ASP A 144 -2.58 -14.02 30.46
N GLN A 145 -1.29 -13.86 30.81
CA GLN A 145 -0.64 -12.57 31.05
C GLN A 145 0.12 -12.06 29.82
N GLU A 146 0.51 -12.93 28.89
CA GLU A 146 1.27 -12.54 27.70
C GLU A 146 0.47 -11.57 26.82
N LEU A 147 -0.82 -11.83 26.60
CA LEU A 147 -1.65 -10.96 25.75
C LEU A 147 -1.75 -9.53 26.32
N PRO A 148 -2.18 -9.31 27.58
CA PRO A 148 -2.14 -7.99 28.21
C PRO A 148 -0.74 -7.34 28.20
N ALA A 149 0.31 -8.14 28.44
CA ALA A 149 1.68 -7.64 28.48
C ALA A 149 2.17 -7.12 27.12
N ARG A 150 1.67 -7.67 26.00
CA ARG A 150 1.94 -7.17 24.65
C ARG A 150 1.12 -5.94 24.31
N GLU A 151 -0.18 -5.97 24.65
CA GLU A 151 -1.12 -4.89 24.33
C GLU A 151 -0.77 -3.57 25.02
N ARG A 152 -0.13 -3.60 26.21
CA ARG A 152 0.24 -2.39 26.95
C ARG A 152 1.15 -1.41 26.18
N TRP A 153 1.82 -1.88 25.13
CA TRP A 153 2.74 -1.10 24.30
C TRP A 153 2.11 -0.60 22.99
N LEU A 154 0.85 -0.97 22.74
CA LEU A 154 0.12 -0.64 21.52
C LEU A 154 -0.82 0.52 21.77
N LEU A 155 -1.14 1.23 20.70
CA LEU A 155 -2.27 2.14 20.71
C LEU A 155 -3.58 1.37 20.94
N ASP A 156 -4.54 2.10 21.50
CA ASP A 156 -5.89 1.61 21.73
C ASP A 156 -6.56 1.15 20.41
N ALA A 157 -7.38 0.11 20.49
CA ALA A 157 -8.01 -0.49 19.32
C ALA A 157 -8.96 0.48 18.59
N ASP A 158 -9.70 1.33 19.31
CA ASP A 158 -10.61 2.31 18.73
C ASP A 158 -9.84 3.48 18.09
N VAL A 159 -8.65 3.80 18.61
CA VAL A 159 -7.75 4.76 17.98
C VAL A 159 -7.23 4.19 16.64
N LYS A 160 -6.69 2.96 16.64
CA LYS A 160 -6.17 2.31 15.43
C LYS A 160 -7.26 2.12 14.37
N SER A 161 -8.46 1.72 14.79
CA SER A 161 -9.62 1.56 13.92
C SER A 161 -9.99 2.87 13.18
N ARG A 162 -9.95 4.02 13.89
CA ARG A 162 -10.24 5.33 13.29
C ARG A 162 -9.11 5.86 12.38
N MET A 163 -7.89 5.38 12.57
CA MET A 163 -6.74 5.76 11.74
C MET A 163 -6.64 4.94 10.45
N ALA A 164 -7.32 3.80 10.38
CA ALA A 164 -7.24 2.90 9.24
C ALA A 164 -8.16 3.32 8.08
N ASP A 165 -7.73 3.05 6.85
CA ASP A 165 -8.55 3.26 5.65
C ASP A 165 -9.57 2.14 5.43
N TRP A 166 -9.27 0.94 5.96
CA TRP A 166 -10.14 -0.22 6.03
C TRP A 166 -10.06 -0.87 7.41
N VAL A 167 -11.23 -1.25 7.93
CA VAL A 167 -11.34 -2.01 9.19
C VAL A 167 -12.03 -3.33 8.89
N LEU A 168 -11.41 -4.43 9.29
CA LEU A 168 -11.94 -5.79 9.10
C LEU A 168 -12.20 -6.45 10.45
N ASP A 169 -13.40 -7.00 10.60
CA ASP A 169 -13.84 -7.74 11.78
C ASP A 169 -13.60 -9.24 11.61
N ASN A 170 -12.61 -9.78 12.32
CA ASN A 170 -12.30 -11.22 12.34
C ASN A 170 -12.79 -11.89 13.63
N GLY A 171 -14.09 -11.77 13.89
CA GLY A 171 -14.79 -12.50 14.97
C GLY A 171 -15.53 -13.76 14.51
N GLY A 172 -15.69 -13.95 13.20
CA GLY A 172 -16.41 -15.06 12.60
C GLY A 172 -15.56 -16.29 12.32
N THR A 173 -15.98 -17.09 11.33
CA THR A 173 -15.30 -18.30 10.89
C THR A 173 -14.14 -18.01 9.92
N LEU A 174 -13.44 -19.06 9.48
CA LEU A 174 -12.41 -18.92 8.45
C LEU A 174 -13.03 -18.52 7.11
N GLU A 175 -14.19 -19.06 6.79
CA GLU A 175 -14.93 -18.74 5.56
C GLU A 175 -15.35 -17.25 5.53
N ASP A 176 -15.76 -16.69 6.67
CA ASP A 176 -16.03 -15.25 6.80
C ASP A 176 -14.77 -14.43 6.51
N LEU A 177 -13.62 -14.86 7.03
CA LEU A 177 -12.33 -14.20 6.80
C LEU A 177 -11.89 -14.29 5.34
N GLU A 178 -12.10 -15.43 4.69
CA GLU A 178 -11.83 -15.62 3.26
C GLU A 178 -12.74 -14.75 2.38
N ALA A 179 -14.01 -14.62 2.74
CA ALA A 179 -14.94 -13.73 2.06
C ALA A 179 -14.49 -12.26 2.17
N ALA A 180 -14.14 -11.82 3.38
CA ALA A 180 -13.63 -10.47 3.61
C ALA A 180 -12.29 -10.21 2.88
N ALA A 181 -11.40 -11.19 2.84
CA ALA A 181 -10.14 -11.10 2.09
C ALA A 181 -10.40 -10.96 0.58
N ARG A 182 -11.37 -11.71 0.05
CA ARG A 182 -11.75 -11.65 -1.37
C ARG A 182 -12.33 -10.29 -1.75
N GLU A 183 -13.22 -9.77 -0.92
CA GLU A 183 -13.82 -8.45 -1.11
C GLU A 183 -12.75 -7.36 -1.10
N LEU A 184 -11.93 -7.31 -0.03
CA LEU A 184 -10.86 -6.32 0.08
C LEU A 184 -9.91 -6.43 -1.12
N TYR A 185 -9.41 -7.62 -1.43
CA TYR A 185 -8.46 -7.78 -2.53
C TYR A 185 -9.03 -7.34 -3.87
N GLY A 186 -10.31 -7.62 -4.14
CA GLY A 186 -11.01 -7.10 -5.32
C GLY A 186 -10.96 -5.57 -5.39
N GLU A 187 -11.27 -4.89 -4.29
CA GLU A 187 -11.16 -3.43 -4.19
C GLU A 187 -9.71 -2.96 -4.41
N LEU A 188 -8.73 -3.59 -3.76
CA LEU A 188 -7.32 -3.21 -3.89
C LEU A 188 -6.82 -3.36 -5.33
N LYS A 189 -7.26 -4.41 -6.06
CA LYS A 189 -6.91 -4.58 -7.48
C LYS A 189 -7.48 -3.45 -8.33
N LEU A 190 -8.75 -3.08 -8.15
CA LEU A 190 -9.36 -1.97 -8.86
C LEU A 190 -8.66 -0.63 -8.53
N LEU A 191 -8.34 -0.37 -7.28
CA LEU A 191 -7.61 0.83 -6.88
C LEU A 191 -6.19 0.88 -7.47
N SER A 192 -5.57 -0.30 -7.65
CA SER A 192 -4.26 -0.42 -8.28
C SER A 192 -4.28 -0.21 -9.80
N SER A 193 -5.45 -0.33 -10.43
CA SER A 193 -5.60 -0.29 -11.89
C SER A 193 -5.82 1.12 -12.47
N VAL A 194 -5.81 2.15 -11.63
CA VAL A 194 -5.95 3.54 -12.06
C VAL A 194 -4.76 3.97 -12.94
N LEU A 195 -5.08 4.57 -14.09
CA LEU A 195 -4.14 5.08 -15.08
C LEU A 195 -4.36 6.58 -15.33
N LEU A 196 -3.27 7.27 -15.62
CA LEU A 196 -3.25 8.61 -16.19
C LEU A 196 -2.96 8.48 -17.68
N GLY A 197 -3.85 9.03 -18.51
CA GLY A 197 -3.69 9.03 -19.96
C GLY A 197 -3.50 10.45 -20.49
N ASN A 198 -2.77 10.58 -21.58
CA ASN A 198 -2.78 11.79 -22.40
C ASN A 198 -2.71 11.47 -23.90
N LEU A 199 -3.30 12.35 -24.70
CA LEU A 199 -3.34 12.28 -26.16
C LEU A 199 -3.63 13.69 -26.74
N THR A 200 -3.24 13.95 -27.98
CA THR A 200 -3.43 15.25 -28.66
C THR A 200 -4.43 15.18 -29.81
N PHE A 201 -5.12 16.29 -30.03
CA PHE A 201 -6.10 16.49 -31.10
C PHE A 201 -5.78 17.74 -31.93
N GLY A 202 -6.16 17.74 -33.20
CA GLY A 202 -5.94 18.88 -34.10
C GLY A 202 -6.85 20.09 -33.84
N SER A 203 -7.91 19.93 -33.06
CA SER A 203 -8.84 21.02 -32.75
C SER A 203 -9.48 20.90 -31.37
N MET A 204 -9.91 22.04 -30.81
CA MET A 204 -10.66 22.08 -29.55
C MET A 204 -11.99 21.33 -29.64
N GLY A 205 -12.71 21.47 -30.75
CA GLY A 205 -14.02 20.81 -30.92
C GLY A 205 -13.93 19.28 -30.91
N GLU A 206 -12.91 18.71 -31.55
CA GLU A 206 -12.65 17.27 -31.52
C GLU A 206 -12.27 16.81 -30.10
N ALA A 207 -11.39 17.55 -29.42
CA ALA A 207 -10.97 17.26 -28.05
C ALA A 207 -12.14 17.32 -27.05
N GLU A 208 -13.05 18.29 -27.19
CA GLU A 208 -14.25 18.44 -26.35
C GLU A 208 -15.21 17.27 -26.56
N GLU A 209 -15.45 16.89 -27.81
CA GLU A 209 -16.33 15.76 -28.12
C GLU A 209 -15.76 14.44 -27.58
N PHE A 210 -14.46 14.19 -27.78
CA PHE A 210 -13.78 13.04 -27.20
C PHE A 210 -13.91 13.02 -25.67
N ALA A 211 -13.59 14.15 -25.01
CA ALA A 211 -13.66 14.26 -23.57
C ALA A 211 -15.07 14.00 -23.02
N ARG A 212 -16.09 14.52 -23.71
CA ARG A 212 -17.50 14.31 -23.38
C ARG A 212 -17.89 12.84 -23.47
N VAL A 213 -17.59 12.19 -24.60
CA VAL A 213 -17.88 10.77 -24.81
C VAL A 213 -17.16 9.89 -23.78
N MET A 214 -15.89 10.18 -23.49
CA MET A 214 -15.09 9.45 -22.50
C MET A 214 -15.73 9.46 -21.11
N VAL A 215 -16.27 10.60 -20.67
CA VAL A 215 -16.90 10.73 -19.36
C VAL A 215 -18.33 10.18 -19.36
N GLU A 216 -19.15 10.49 -20.38
CA GLU A 216 -20.54 10.00 -20.50
C GLU A 216 -20.61 8.47 -20.53
N ARG A 217 -19.64 7.83 -21.20
CA ARG A 217 -19.54 6.36 -21.27
C ARG A 217 -18.77 5.74 -20.11
N ARG A 218 -18.38 6.52 -19.10
CA ARG A 218 -17.61 6.08 -17.92
C ARG A 218 -16.27 5.42 -18.27
N ILE A 219 -15.68 5.81 -19.40
CA ILE A 219 -14.35 5.34 -19.83
C ILE A 219 -13.27 6.13 -19.09
N ALA A 220 -13.48 7.43 -18.85
CA ALA A 220 -12.63 8.22 -17.95
C ALA A 220 -13.47 8.94 -16.89
N ALA A 221 -12.88 9.11 -15.71
CA ALA A 221 -13.50 9.85 -14.61
C ALA A 221 -13.49 11.37 -14.86
N CYS A 222 -12.45 11.88 -15.51
CA CYS A 222 -12.41 13.23 -16.04
C CYS A 222 -11.40 13.37 -17.17
N CYS A 223 -11.60 14.42 -17.95
CA CYS A 223 -10.69 14.89 -18.99
C CYS A 223 -10.36 16.37 -18.73
N ARG A 224 -9.12 16.78 -19.00
CA ARG A 224 -8.66 18.17 -18.99
C ARG A 224 -8.05 18.49 -20.35
N LEU A 225 -8.48 19.60 -20.94
CA LEU A 225 -8.07 20.06 -22.25
C LEU A 225 -7.09 21.22 -22.08
N THR A 226 -5.96 21.19 -22.79
CA THR A 226 -4.94 22.23 -22.76
C THR A 226 -4.47 22.52 -24.18
N PRO A 227 -4.63 23.76 -24.70
CA PRO A 227 -4.01 24.14 -25.96
C PRO A 227 -2.49 24.05 -25.86
N VAL A 228 -1.86 23.43 -26.84
CA VAL A 228 -0.41 23.24 -26.92
C VAL A 228 0.10 23.58 -28.33
N SER A 229 1.41 23.70 -28.46
CA SER A 229 2.07 23.83 -29.76
C SER A 229 3.10 22.73 -29.90
N SER A 230 3.02 22.00 -31.01
CA SER A 230 3.79 20.79 -31.25
C SER A 230 4.76 21.02 -32.40
N VAL A 231 6.01 20.58 -32.22
CA VAL A 231 7.03 20.57 -33.27
C VAL A 231 7.50 19.13 -33.43
N TYR A 232 7.30 18.57 -34.61
CA TYR A 232 7.55 17.17 -34.88
C TYR A 232 8.01 16.95 -36.32
N ARG A 233 8.43 15.73 -36.66
CA ARG A 233 8.79 15.35 -38.02
C ARG A 233 7.77 14.37 -38.56
N TRP A 234 7.17 14.68 -39.69
CA TRP A 234 6.24 13.80 -40.40
C TRP A 234 6.66 13.70 -41.86
N GLU A 235 6.79 12.47 -42.37
CA GLU A 235 7.17 12.21 -43.77
C GLU A 235 8.42 12.99 -44.25
N GLY A 236 9.38 13.20 -43.35
CA GLY A 236 10.63 13.90 -43.64
C GLY A 236 10.56 15.44 -43.54
N VAL A 237 9.38 16.00 -43.30
CA VAL A 237 9.16 17.45 -43.11
C VAL A 237 9.07 17.77 -41.62
N VAL A 238 9.65 18.89 -41.20
CA VAL A 238 9.43 19.43 -39.84
C VAL A 238 8.15 20.24 -39.85
N CYS A 239 7.18 19.80 -39.05
CA CYS A 239 5.88 20.44 -38.89
C CYS A 239 5.87 21.27 -37.60
N HIS A 240 5.10 22.35 -37.60
CA HIS A 240 4.82 23.17 -36.43
C HIS A 240 3.33 23.51 -36.41
N GLU A 241 2.60 22.95 -35.47
CA GLU A 241 1.13 23.04 -35.42
C GLU A 241 0.64 23.38 -34.02
N GLY A 242 -0.59 23.92 -33.95
CA GLY A 242 -1.32 24.08 -32.70
C GLY A 242 -2.23 22.88 -32.49
N GLU A 243 -2.20 22.31 -31.29
CA GLU A 243 -2.96 21.11 -30.93
C GLU A 243 -3.67 21.33 -29.59
N VAL A 244 -4.53 20.39 -29.20
CA VAL A 244 -5.13 20.34 -27.87
C VAL A 244 -4.75 19.03 -27.21
N GLU A 245 -4.02 19.10 -26.12
CA GLU A 245 -3.73 17.94 -25.27
C GLU A 245 -4.93 17.66 -24.36
N VAL A 246 -5.44 16.43 -24.41
CA VAL A 246 -6.40 15.88 -23.45
C VAL A 246 -5.66 14.98 -22.49
N THR A 247 -5.70 15.33 -21.20
CA THR A 247 -5.23 14.47 -20.11
C THR A 247 -6.42 13.91 -19.34
N PHE A 248 -6.42 12.62 -19.03
CA PHE A 248 -7.56 11.94 -18.40
C PHE A 248 -7.14 10.93 -17.33
N LYS A 249 -8.10 10.50 -16.51
CA LYS A 249 -7.92 9.42 -15.52
C LYS A 249 -8.90 8.31 -15.81
N THR A 250 -8.42 7.08 -15.89
CA THR A 250 -9.20 5.89 -16.22
C THR A 250 -8.74 4.70 -15.37
N ILE A 251 -9.32 3.52 -15.60
CA ILE A 251 -8.92 2.23 -15.04
C ILE A 251 -8.57 1.27 -16.17
N GLU A 252 -7.69 0.30 -15.93
CA GLU A 252 -7.27 -0.68 -16.95
C GLU A 252 -8.42 -1.39 -17.68
N ASP A 253 -9.49 -1.70 -16.97
CA ASP A 253 -10.65 -2.41 -17.54
C ASP A 253 -11.33 -1.61 -18.67
N ARG A 254 -11.10 -0.30 -18.74
CA ARG A 254 -11.65 0.61 -19.77
C ARG A 254 -10.75 0.81 -20.98
N LEU A 255 -9.57 0.19 -21.01
CA LEU A 255 -8.65 0.34 -22.15
C LEU A 255 -9.24 -0.20 -23.46
N VAL A 256 -10.03 -1.28 -23.40
CA VAL A 256 -10.71 -1.83 -24.58
C VAL A 256 -11.74 -0.83 -25.15
N ASP A 257 -12.47 -0.14 -24.26
CA ASP A 257 -13.43 0.90 -24.66
C ASP A 257 -12.72 2.12 -25.27
N LEU A 258 -11.55 2.48 -24.73
CA LEU A 258 -10.69 3.56 -25.25
C LEU A 258 -10.15 3.22 -26.64
N ASP A 259 -9.63 2.02 -26.84
CA ASP A 259 -9.11 1.56 -28.15
C ASP A 259 -10.17 1.64 -29.24
N GLU A 260 -11.44 1.36 -28.91
CA GLU A 260 -12.56 1.49 -29.85
C GLU A 260 -12.81 2.96 -30.25
N ILE A 261 -12.78 3.89 -29.29
CA ILE A 261 -12.96 5.33 -29.57
C ILE A 261 -11.81 5.86 -30.43
N LEU A 262 -10.58 5.38 -30.22
CA LEU A 262 -9.42 5.85 -30.96
C LEU A 262 -9.43 5.46 -32.44
N LYS A 263 -10.26 4.50 -32.86
CA LYS A 263 -10.43 4.16 -34.28
C LYS A 263 -11.02 5.29 -35.11
N SER A 264 -11.72 6.23 -34.49
CA SER A 264 -12.30 7.41 -35.16
C SER A 264 -11.45 8.68 -34.99
N HIS A 265 -10.22 8.56 -34.47
CA HIS A 265 -9.33 9.69 -34.27
C HIS A 265 -8.89 10.32 -35.61
N SER A 266 -8.77 11.65 -35.67
CA SER A 266 -8.42 12.36 -36.91
C SER A 266 -6.98 12.12 -37.40
N TYR A 267 -6.03 11.92 -36.47
CA TYR A 267 -4.65 11.58 -36.80
C TYR A 267 -4.46 10.11 -37.18
N ASP A 268 -3.61 9.85 -38.18
CA ASP A 268 -3.18 8.51 -38.58
C ASP A 268 -2.40 7.78 -37.47
N LEU A 269 -1.70 8.55 -36.62
CA LEU A 269 -0.94 8.04 -35.48
C LEU A 269 -1.28 8.86 -34.22
N PRO A 270 -2.39 8.55 -33.52
CA PRO A 270 -2.72 9.20 -32.26
C PRO A 270 -1.67 8.85 -31.19
N ALA A 271 -1.02 9.86 -30.62
CA ALA A 271 0.01 9.69 -29.61
C ALA A 271 -0.59 9.42 -28.21
N LEU A 272 -1.27 8.29 -28.02
CA LEU A 272 -1.75 7.87 -26.71
C LEU A 272 -0.58 7.41 -25.83
N MET A 273 -0.47 8.00 -24.65
CA MET A 273 0.43 7.52 -23.59
C MET A 273 -0.38 7.25 -22.33
N LEU A 274 -0.08 6.12 -21.67
CA LEU A 274 -0.70 5.70 -20.42
C LEU A 274 0.38 5.49 -19.37
N GLN A 275 0.14 5.99 -18.17
CA GLN A 275 1.07 5.89 -17.05
C GLN A 275 0.34 5.51 -15.78
N ARG A 276 0.95 4.62 -14.99
CA ARG A 276 0.51 4.38 -13.61
C ARG A 276 1.03 5.51 -12.72
N PRO A 277 0.18 6.12 -11.88
CA PRO A 277 0.65 7.14 -10.96
C PRO A 277 1.59 6.51 -9.92
N TYR A 278 2.79 7.07 -9.77
CA TYR A 278 3.71 6.69 -8.67
C TYR A 278 3.05 6.88 -7.31
N LYS A 279 2.32 8.00 -7.14
CA LYS A 279 1.50 8.29 -5.98
C LYS A 279 0.20 8.95 -6.40
N MET A 280 -0.90 8.54 -5.77
CA MET A 280 -2.21 9.16 -5.87
C MET A 280 -2.93 8.97 -4.53
N SER A 281 -3.65 9.99 -4.06
CA SER A 281 -4.39 9.86 -2.81
C SER A 281 -5.47 8.79 -2.93
N LEU A 282 -5.71 8.04 -1.86
CA LEU A 282 -6.71 6.98 -1.85
C LEU A 282 -8.12 7.49 -2.21
N LYS A 283 -8.47 8.69 -1.73
CA LYS A 283 -9.75 9.34 -2.06
C LYS A 283 -9.91 9.57 -3.57
N LEU A 284 -8.85 10.04 -4.24
CA LEU A 284 -8.90 10.27 -5.68
C LEU A 284 -8.98 8.94 -6.44
N ARG A 285 -8.22 7.91 -6.03
CA ARG A 285 -8.32 6.57 -6.63
C ARG A 285 -9.73 6.00 -6.52
N ARG A 286 -10.34 6.07 -5.34
CA ARG A 286 -11.73 5.63 -5.10
C ARG A 286 -12.71 6.36 -6.03
N TRP A 287 -12.59 7.68 -6.14
CA TRP A 287 -13.44 8.46 -7.04
C TRP A 287 -13.25 8.09 -8.52
N VAL A 288 -12.01 7.84 -8.97
CA VAL A 288 -11.76 7.39 -10.36
C VAL A 288 -12.38 6.03 -10.61
N VAL A 289 -12.17 5.07 -9.70
CA VAL A 289 -12.76 3.73 -9.81
C VAL A 289 -14.28 3.82 -9.82
N GLU A 290 -14.89 4.53 -8.88
CA GLU A 290 -16.35 4.73 -8.81
C GLU A 290 -16.90 5.36 -10.10
N SER A 291 -16.21 6.36 -10.65
CA SER A 291 -16.65 7.03 -11.87
C SER A 291 -16.57 6.13 -13.10
N CYS A 292 -15.61 5.19 -13.14
CA CYS A 292 -15.36 4.33 -14.29
C CYS A 292 -15.98 2.92 -14.19
N SER A 293 -16.27 2.43 -12.99
CA SER A 293 -16.96 1.16 -12.78
C SER A 293 -18.43 1.25 -13.21
N PRO A 294 -19.08 0.14 -13.62
CA PRO A 294 -20.51 0.12 -13.95
C PRO A 294 -21.43 0.66 -12.84
#